data_AF-A0AA35MHH0-F1
#
_entry.id   AF-A0AA35MHH0-F1
#
_cell.length_a   1.000
_cell.length_b   1.000
_cell.length_c   1.000
_cell.angle_alpha   90.00
_cell.angle_beta   90.00
_cell.angle_gamma   90.00
#
_symmetry.space_group_name_H-M   'P 1'
#
loop_
_entity.id
_entity.type
_entity.pdbx_description
1 polymer ?
#
loop_
_entity_poly.entity_id
_entity_poly.type
_entity_poly.pdbx_seq_one_letter_code
_entity_poly.pdbx_strand_id
1 'polypeptide(L)'
;MGYFTSRWQLTSGQLISRSWRFVVLIAISTAVLGAILLGLWRLASTCPGSGFCSGVLKYKTAIKQLHISDTSPASDDLRHAISPSPSSAPAPQQISGMPPVPTRVPTKGPCEGFPDTSKILLIMKTGASELFARIPTQLLMNLRCVSDFLIFGDMEQTVAGYHVQDSLDEVREEARANNPDFDLYFRQKNCASDQETCNRNTNDNTAAQAWNPDKYKNIHIAEKTWRQRPNYDWYLYVDADTYVAWPTVVEWLQRVNPKEQWYIGSVAFLGDFPFAHGGSGYLLSQATMKSFFDGKTDVSKEWDLDARIACCVVNGEKPSMMSYGKAQWCQPIVTMHHVSSEEVTGLHEFEIERDFTSPLRFRDLYHRFIEQLLEDKREGWDNLSEDVFYLYEKAREYSDWQLQRTKKGGLSSIEREAHLGFDQCQRACHNDPGCFQFRLNQGICAMSNSIKHGRPRKPETKDDEWLSGWDVPKINRWVQDNSNCGKITWPSVHN
;
A
#
# COMPACT_ATOMS: atom_id res chain seq x y z
N MET A 1 25.64 104.30 2.17
CA MET A 1 26.75 104.59 1.25
C MET A 1 27.08 103.29 0.52
N GLY A 2 26.83 103.22 -0.80
CA GLY A 2 27.52 102.37 -1.78
C GLY A 2 27.41 100.83 -1.80
N TYR A 3 26.64 100.32 -2.77
CA TYR A 3 27.05 99.47 -3.91
C TYR A 3 27.60 98.01 -3.78
N PHE A 4 26.97 97.15 -4.62
CA PHE A 4 27.44 95.94 -5.35
C PHE A 4 27.68 94.59 -4.64
N THR A 5 26.86 93.59 -4.99
CA THR A 5 27.31 92.20 -5.28
C THR A 5 26.47 91.59 -6.42
N SER A 6 27.14 90.94 -7.37
CA SER A 6 26.67 90.51 -8.70
C SER A 6 26.21 89.05 -8.79
N ARG A 7 25.50 88.77 -9.87
CA ARG A 7 24.84 87.51 -10.29
C ARG A 7 25.75 86.69 -11.21
N TRP A 8 25.80 85.36 -11.07
CA TRP A 8 26.27 84.42 -12.12
C TRP A 8 25.48 83.10 -12.11
N GLN A 9 25.30 82.59 -13.33
CA GLN A 9 24.48 81.44 -13.77
C GLN A 9 25.17 80.08 -13.53
N LEU A 10 24.38 79.00 -13.48
CA LEU A 10 24.82 77.62 -13.68
C LEU A 10 24.06 76.98 -14.86
N THR A 11 24.80 76.31 -15.74
CA THR A 11 24.36 75.75 -17.03
C THR A 11 24.27 74.21 -17.01
N SER A 12 23.15 73.70 -17.57
CA SER A 12 22.96 72.49 -18.39
C SER A 12 23.71 71.18 -18.09
N GLY A 13 22.99 70.17 -17.60
CA GLY A 13 23.34 68.74 -17.65
C GLY A 13 22.88 68.06 -18.94
N GLN A 14 23.75 67.22 -19.51
CA GLN A 14 23.66 66.62 -20.85
C GLN A 14 22.58 65.52 -20.99
N LEU A 15 21.86 65.57 -22.10
CA LEU A 15 20.92 64.55 -22.59
C LEU A 15 21.68 63.32 -23.13
N ILE A 16 21.49 62.16 -22.50
CA ILE A 16 21.88 60.86 -23.08
C ILE A 16 21.02 60.61 -24.33
N SER A 17 21.67 60.43 -25.49
CA SER A 17 20.99 60.26 -26.78
C SER A 17 20.10 59.01 -26.80
N ARG A 18 18.94 59.11 -27.47
CA ARG A 18 17.97 58.00 -27.63
C ARG A 18 18.61 56.73 -28.20
N SER A 19 19.66 56.86 -29.02
CA SER A 19 20.40 55.74 -29.61
C SER A 19 21.17 54.93 -28.56
N TRP A 20 21.77 55.58 -27.58
CA TRP A 20 22.55 54.88 -26.53
C TRP A 20 21.65 54.11 -25.58
N ARG A 21 20.47 54.67 -25.25
CA ARG A 21 19.42 53.94 -24.52
C ARG A 21 18.95 52.70 -25.26
N PHE A 22 18.85 52.77 -26.59
CA PHE A 22 18.42 51.63 -27.42
C PHE A 22 19.46 50.51 -27.43
N VAL A 23 20.74 50.84 -27.54
CA VAL A 23 21.84 49.85 -27.52
C VAL A 23 21.94 49.15 -26.16
N VAL A 24 21.81 49.90 -25.06
CA VAL A 24 21.80 49.33 -23.71
C VAL A 24 20.58 48.43 -23.49
N LEU A 25 19.40 48.82 -23.98
CA LEU A 25 18.20 47.98 -23.89
C LEU A 25 18.32 46.68 -24.69
N ILE A 26 18.94 46.71 -25.88
CA ILE A 26 19.20 45.50 -26.67
C ILE A 26 20.18 44.58 -25.94
N ALA A 27 21.28 45.13 -25.39
CA ALA A 27 22.28 44.34 -24.67
C ALA A 27 21.72 43.68 -23.39
N ILE A 28 20.86 44.40 -22.65
CA ILE A 28 20.17 43.83 -21.49
C ILE A 28 19.19 42.75 -21.94
N SER A 29 18.43 43.00 -23.00
CA SER A 29 17.44 42.03 -23.52
C SER A 29 18.11 40.74 -24.01
N THR A 30 19.25 40.83 -24.70
CA THR A 30 19.98 39.64 -25.16
C THR A 30 20.62 38.88 -24.00
N ALA A 31 21.14 39.56 -22.98
CA ALA A 31 21.66 38.92 -21.78
C ALA A 31 20.55 38.20 -20.98
N VAL A 32 19.37 38.81 -20.84
CA VAL A 32 18.22 38.20 -20.18
C VAL A 32 17.69 37.00 -20.96
N LEU A 33 17.54 37.11 -22.29
CA LEU A 33 17.18 35.99 -23.15
C LEU A 33 18.20 34.86 -23.08
N GLY A 34 19.50 35.18 -23.07
CA GLY A 34 20.57 34.20 -22.90
C GLY A 34 20.48 33.47 -21.56
N ALA A 35 20.24 34.18 -20.46
CA ALA A 35 20.07 33.59 -19.13
C ALA A 35 18.80 32.72 -19.04
N ILE A 36 17.70 33.16 -19.67
CA ILE A 36 16.46 32.37 -19.76
C ILE A 36 16.69 31.09 -20.56
N LEU A 37 17.37 31.18 -21.72
CA LEU A 37 17.66 30.01 -22.55
C LEU A 37 18.62 29.04 -21.85
N LEU A 38 19.63 29.53 -21.14
CA LEU A 38 20.50 28.71 -20.29
C LEU A 38 19.75 28.08 -19.12
N GLY A 39 18.81 28.80 -18.51
CA GLY A 39 17.92 28.29 -17.48
C GLY A 39 17.01 27.18 -18.00
N LEU A 40 16.37 27.41 -19.16
CA LEU A 40 15.51 26.44 -19.84
C LEU A 40 16.30 25.21 -20.30
N TRP A 41 17.52 25.39 -20.79
CA TRP A 41 18.40 24.30 -21.19
C TRP A 41 18.88 23.49 -19.98
N ARG A 42 19.21 24.14 -18.86
CA ARG A 42 19.51 23.45 -17.59
C ARG A 42 18.29 22.71 -17.03
N LEU A 43 17.11 23.32 -17.09
CA LEU A 43 15.84 22.68 -16.72
C LEU A 43 15.52 21.46 -17.60
N ALA A 44 15.81 21.55 -18.90
CA ALA A 44 15.64 20.44 -19.85
C ALA A 44 16.67 19.32 -19.62
N SER A 45 17.92 19.65 -19.24
CA SER A 45 18.95 18.64 -18.97
C SER A 45 18.82 17.98 -17.60
N THR A 46 18.16 18.63 -16.62
CA THR A 46 17.76 18.01 -15.35
C THR A 46 16.52 17.13 -15.43
N CYS A 47 15.80 17.13 -16.57
CA CYS A 47 14.57 16.36 -16.75
C CYS A 47 14.64 15.42 -17.96
N PRO A 48 15.47 14.36 -17.93
CA PRO A 48 15.38 13.31 -18.93
C PRO A 48 14.20 12.39 -18.59
N GLY A 49 13.12 12.47 -19.38
CA GLY A 49 12.14 11.39 -19.48
C GLY A 49 11.11 11.27 -18.36
N SER A 50 10.14 12.18 -18.33
CA SER A 50 8.73 11.93 -17.93
C SER A 50 8.00 13.29 -17.85
N GLY A 51 6.68 13.28 -17.94
CA GLY A 51 5.80 14.45 -18.03
C GLY A 51 5.80 15.39 -16.81
N PHE A 52 6.80 15.36 -15.93
CA PHE A 52 6.91 16.16 -14.72
C PHE A 52 6.95 17.68 -14.98
N CYS A 53 7.37 18.12 -16.17
CA CYS A 53 7.32 19.53 -16.56
C CYS A 53 5.93 20.01 -17.06
N SER A 54 4.92 19.13 -17.15
CA SER A 54 3.55 19.49 -17.57
C SER A 54 2.87 20.50 -16.62
N GLY A 55 3.25 20.51 -15.33
CA GLY A 55 2.72 21.46 -14.35
C GLY A 55 3.07 22.92 -14.64
N VAL A 56 4.21 23.19 -15.29
CA VAL A 56 4.64 24.55 -15.65
C VAL A 56 3.94 25.05 -16.93
N LEU A 57 3.53 24.14 -17.83
CA LEU A 57 2.77 24.50 -19.03
C LEU A 57 1.27 24.73 -18.80
N LYS A 58 0.69 24.29 -17.67
CA LYS A 58 -0.72 24.57 -17.34
C LYS A 58 -1.02 26.07 -17.14
N TYR A 59 0.00 26.90 -16.89
CA TYR A 59 -0.15 28.37 -16.85
C TYR A 59 -0.36 29.02 -18.23
N LYS A 60 -0.09 28.33 -19.34
CA LYS A 60 -0.37 28.87 -20.68
C LYS A 60 -1.87 28.92 -21.02
N THR A 61 -2.68 28.07 -20.40
CA THR A 61 -4.12 27.95 -20.72
C THR A 61 -5.00 28.82 -19.80
N ALA A 62 -4.49 29.23 -18.64
CA ALA A 62 -5.22 30.07 -17.68
C ALA A 62 -5.13 31.59 -17.92
N ILE A 63 -4.33 32.05 -18.89
CA ILE A 63 -4.12 33.50 -19.17
C ILE A 63 -4.98 34.00 -20.35
N LYS A 64 -5.83 33.15 -20.96
CA LYS A 64 -6.68 33.57 -22.11
C LYS A 64 -8.13 33.91 -21.79
N GLN A 65 -8.55 33.83 -20.53
CA GLN A 65 -9.87 34.26 -20.10
C GLN A 65 -9.72 35.04 -18.79
N LEU A 66 -9.65 36.36 -18.90
CA LEU A 66 -10.21 37.36 -17.99
C LEU A 66 -9.70 38.74 -18.42
N HIS A 67 -10.48 39.41 -19.28
CA HIS A 67 -10.44 40.85 -19.42
C HIS A 67 -11.38 41.45 -18.36
N ILE A 68 -10.78 42.30 -17.52
CA ILE A 68 -11.28 43.57 -16.96
C ILE A 68 -12.70 43.59 -16.37
N SER A 69 -12.77 43.77 -15.04
CA SER A 69 -13.54 44.88 -14.43
C SER A 69 -12.97 45.20 -13.05
N ASP A 70 -12.72 46.49 -12.84
CA ASP A 70 -12.12 47.14 -11.69
C ASP A 70 -12.82 46.86 -10.35
N THR A 71 -12.03 46.76 -9.27
CA THR A 71 -12.05 47.72 -8.14
C THR A 71 -11.03 47.31 -7.07
N SER A 72 -10.12 48.23 -6.73
CA SER A 72 -9.28 48.25 -5.52
C SER A 72 -10.03 49.00 -4.39
N PRO A 73 -9.59 49.04 -3.11
CA PRO A 73 -8.19 48.99 -2.65
C PRO A 73 -7.90 48.25 -1.31
N ALA A 74 -6.62 48.34 -0.94
CA ALA A 74 -6.05 48.32 0.42
C ALA A 74 -5.51 46.98 0.94
N SER A 75 -4.29 46.68 0.50
CA SER A 75 -3.24 46.15 1.37
C SER A 75 -2.62 47.30 2.15
N ASP A 76 -2.50 47.18 3.46
CA ASP A 76 -1.37 47.78 4.17
C ASP A 76 -0.91 46.89 5.32
N ASP A 77 0.40 46.75 5.36
CA ASP A 77 1.26 46.41 6.48
C ASP A 77 1.07 45.10 7.26
N LEU A 78 2.03 44.20 7.07
CA LEU A 78 2.69 43.52 8.19
C LEU A 78 4.06 42.98 7.76
N ARG A 79 5.08 43.82 7.90
CA ARG A 79 6.45 43.39 8.18
C ARG A 79 6.96 44.09 9.42
N HIS A 80 7.65 43.30 10.24
CA HIS A 80 8.35 43.63 11.50
C HIS A 80 7.43 43.72 12.71
N ALA A 81 7.79 43.18 13.88
CA ALA A 81 8.86 42.30 14.33
C ALA A 81 8.31 41.70 15.66
N ILE A 82 8.84 40.64 16.28
CA ILE A 82 9.87 40.72 17.33
C ILE A 82 9.88 39.34 18.02
N SER A 83 11.09 38.77 18.14
CA SER A 83 11.70 37.88 19.15
C SER A 83 10.91 36.91 20.05
N PRO A 84 11.57 35.80 20.50
CA PRO A 84 10.97 34.75 21.30
C PRO A 84 10.92 35.12 22.79
N SER A 85 9.90 34.64 23.50
CA SER A 85 9.88 34.59 24.96
C SER A 85 9.29 33.27 25.45
N PRO A 86 9.78 32.74 26.58
CA PRO A 86 9.57 31.36 26.99
C PRO A 86 8.26 31.24 27.76
N SER A 87 7.30 30.46 27.24
CA SER A 87 6.09 30.12 27.98
C SER A 87 6.24 28.71 28.56
N SER A 88 6.27 28.67 29.89
CA SER A 88 6.26 27.50 30.76
C SER A 88 5.02 26.62 30.51
N ALA A 89 5.23 25.43 29.95
CA ALA A 89 4.22 24.38 29.96
C ALA A 89 4.10 23.78 31.37
N PRO A 90 2.88 23.48 31.87
CA PRO A 90 2.70 22.80 33.15
C PRO A 90 3.18 21.35 33.05
N ALA A 91 3.84 20.87 34.11
CA ALA A 91 4.25 19.47 34.24
C ALA A 91 3.03 18.51 34.23
N PRO A 92 3.14 17.31 33.63
CA PRO A 92 2.05 16.35 33.60
C PRO A 92 1.77 15.79 35.00
N GLN A 93 0.51 15.85 35.42
CA GLN A 93 0.04 15.24 36.66
C GLN A 93 0.10 13.71 36.56
N GLN A 94 0.68 13.06 37.56
CA GLN A 94 0.73 11.61 37.69
C GLN A 94 -0.68 11.03 37.85
N ILE A 95 -1.12 10.22 36.89
CA ILE A 95 -2.27 9.34 37.05
C ILE A 95 -1.79 8.10 37.82
N SER A 96 -2.01 8.10 39.14
CA SER A 96 -1.77 6.94 40.00
C SER A 96 -2.87 5.90 39.81
N GLY A 97 -2.61 4.84 39.04
CA GLY A 97 -3.59 3.77 38.87
C GLY A 97 -3.28 2.62 37.92
N MET A 98 -2.05 2.44 37.41
CA MET A 98 -1.73 1.23 36.65
C MET A 98 -1.32 0.09 37.59
N PRO A 99 -1.87 -1.13 37.40
CA PRO A 99 -1.40 -2.31 38.13
C PRO A 99 0.08 -2.58 37.79
N PRO A 100 0.86 -3.14 38.74
CA PRO A 100 2.29 -3.39 38.53
C PRO A 100 2.49 -4.36 37.36
N VAL A 101 3.30 -3.92 36.38
CA VAL A 101 3.81 -4.76 35.30
C VAL A 101 4.48 -5.99 35.91
N PRO A 102 4.15 -7.22 35.49
CA PRO A 102 4.79 -8.42 36.01
C PRO A 102 6.31 -8.35 35.82
N THR A 103 7.05 -8.33 36.92
CA THR A 103 8.53 -8.25 36.97
C THR A 103 9.23 -9.57 36.60
N ARG A 104 8.55 -10.49 35.88
CA ARG A 104 9.23 -11.68 35.38
C ARG A 104 10.11 -11.29 34.19
N VAL A 105 11.37 -11.03 34.48
CA VAL A 105 12.45 -11.06 33.50
C VAL A 105 12.43 -12.48 32.89
N PRO A 106 12.20 -12.63 31.58
CA PRO A 106 12.31 -13.93 30.93
C PRO A 106 13.71 -14.47 31.20
N THR A 107 13.82 -15.67 31.76
CA THR A 107 15.11 -16.35 32.02
C THR A 107 15.79 -16.81 30.73
N LYS A 108 15.13 -16.62 29.59
CA LYS A 108 15.51 -17.07 28.26
C LYS A 108 15.85 -15.88 27.37
N GLY A 109 16.86 -16.04 26.52
CA GLY A 109 17.22 -15.02 25.54
C GLY A 109 16.07 -14.76 24.55
N PRO A 110 15.96 -13.56 23.95
CA PRO A 110 14.83 -13.19 23.10
C PRO A 110 14.67 -14.05 21.83
N CYS A 111 15.69 -14.82 21.46
CA CYS A 111 15.69 -15.75 20.32
C CYS A 111 15.84 -17.23 20.74
N GLU A 112 15.76 -17.52 22.04
CA GLU A 112 15.86 -18.90 22.52
C GLU A 112 14.65 -19.72 22.06
N GLY A 113 14.90 -20.82 21.34
CA GLY A 113 13.84 -21.64 20.74
C GLY A 113 13.41 -21.20 19.34
N PHE A 114 13.99 -20.13 18.78
CA PHE A 114 13.77 -19.76 17.38
C PHE A 114 14.34 -20.85 16.45
N PRO A 115 13.60 -21.25 15.39
CA PRO A 115 14.04 -22.33 14.51
C PRO A 115 15.28 -21.94 13.68
N ASP A 116 16.05 -22.93 13.23
CA ASP A 116 17.21 -22.70 12.38
C ASP A 116 16.79 -22.24 10.97
N THR A 117 17.08 -20.99 10.64
CA THR A 117 16.80 -20.39 9.33
C THR A 117 18.01 -20.38 8.40
N SER A 118 19.14 -21.02 8.75
CA SER A 118 20.40 -20.95 8.00
C SER A 118 20.34 -21.44 6.54
N LYS A 119 19.27 -22.17 6.18
CA LYS A 119 19.01 -22.68 4.82
C LYS A 119 17.96 -21.89 4.05
N ILE A 120 17.36 -20.87 4.66
CA ILE A 120 16.28 -20.07 4.09
C ILE A 120 16.74 -18.62 4.03
N LEU A 121 16.80 -18.06 2.83
CA LEU A 121 17.02 -16.63 2.66
C LEU A 121 15.67 -15.92 2.61
N LEU A 122 15.46 -14.94 3.50
CA LEU A 122 14.32 -14.03 3.39
C LEU A 122 14.66 -12.84 2.51
N ILE A 123 13.76 -12.53 1.57
CA ILE A 123 13.85 -11.39 0.67
C ILE A 123 12.61 -10.52 0.91
N MET A 124 12.83 -9.38 1.56
CA MET A 124 11.77 -8.43 1.89
C MET A 124 11.65 -7.35 0.83
N LYS A 125 10.46 -7.19 0.26
CA LYS A 125 10.13 -6.15 -0.72
C LYS A 125 9.34 -5.03 -0.06
N THR A 126 9.60 -3.78 -0.46
CA THR A 126 8.88 -2.61 0.05
C THR A 126 8.83 -1.48 -1.00
N GLY A 127 8.06 -0.43 -0.71
CA GLY A 127 8.16 0.86 -1.41
C GLY A 127 8.89 1.91 -0.57
N ALA A 128 9.59 2.84 -1.23
CA ALA A 128 10.29 3.94 -0.56
C ALA A 128 9.33 4.82 0.27
N SER A 129 8.08 4.95 -0.16
CA SER A 129 7.03 5.72 0.50
C SER A 129 6.55 5.11 1.83
N GLU A 130 6.76 3.82 2.06
CA GLU A 130 6.32 3.12 3.27
C GLU A 130 7.47 2.49 4.07
N LEU A 131 8.70 2.61 3.58
CA LEU A 131 9.90 2.00 4.16
C LEU A 131 10.01 2.21 5.68
N PHE A 132 9.93 3.47 6.11
CA PHE A 132 10.06 3.84 7.53
C PHE A 132 8.84 3.45 8.37
N ALA A 133 7.68 3.26 7.75
CA ALA A 133 6.47 2.84 8.43
C ALA A 133 6.41 1.32 8.68
N ARG A 134 7.12 0.52 7.85
CA ARG A 134 7.02 -0.95 7.84
C ARG A 134 8.28 -1.66 8.31
N ILE A 135 9.44 -1.34 7.74
CA ILE A 135 10.67 -2.10 7.97
C ILE A 135 11.17 -2.07 9.42
N PRO A 136 11.15 -0.94 10.16
CA PRO A 136 11.60 -0.94 11.55
C PRO A 136 10.86 -1.96 12.43
N THR A 137 9.55 -2.13 12.22
CA THR A 137 8.74 -3.13 12.93
C THR A 137 9.16 -4.55 12.56
N GLN A 138 9.41 -4.81 11.27
CA GLN A 138 9.89 -6.12 10.82
C GLN A 138 11.25 -6.48 11.44
N LEU A 139 12.19 -5.53 11.48
CA LEU A 139 13.51 -5.71 12.08
C LEU A 139 13.48 -6.00 13.58
N LEU A 140 12.61 -5.31 14.31
CA LEU A 140 12.48 -5.47 15.76
C LEU A 140 11.73 -6.75 16.15
N MET A 141 10.86 -7.24 15.26
CA MET A 141 9.98 -8.38 15.50
C MET A 141 10.36 -9.58 14.62
N ASN A 142 9.77 -9.69 13.42
CA ASN A 142 9.82 -10.91 12.60
C ASN A 142 11.22 -11.30 12.13
N LEU A 143 12.13 -10.33 11.95
CA LEU A 143 13.50 -10.54 11.49
C LEU A 143 14.53 -10.54 12.62
N ARG A 144 14.11 -10.27 13.87
CA ARG A 144 15.03 -10.09 15.01
C ARG A 144 16.00 -11.26 15.21
N CYS A 145 15.52 -12.48 14.95
CA CYS A 145 16.25 -13.72 15.16
C CYS A 145 16.67 -14.40 13.85
N VAL A 146 16.39 -13.78 12.69
CA VAL A 146 16.72 -14.31 11.37
C VAL A 146 18.19 -14.01 11.07
N SER A 147 18.92 -15.03 10.63
CA SER A 147 20.37 -14.96 10.47
C SER A 147 20.85 -14.14 9.27
N ASP A 148 20.11 -14.15 8.16
CA ASP A 148 20.45 -13.41 6.93
C ASP A 148 19.16 -13.06 6.18
N PHE A 149 19.12 -11.87 5.59
CA PHE A 149 17.99 -11.39 4.79
C PHE A 149 18.44 -10.25 3.86
N LEU A 150 17.68 -10.04 2.79
CA LEU A 150 17.84 -8.91 1.88
C LEU A 150 16.59 -8.02 1.92
N ILE A 151 16.77 -6.71 1.81
CA ILE A 151 15.68 -5.74 1.68
C ILE A 151 15.81 -5.06 0.32
N PHE A 152 14.72 -5.07 -0.44
CA PHE A 152 14.62 -4.42 -1.75
C PHE A 152 13.47 -3.40 -1.73
N GLY A 153 13.74 -2.22 -2.27
CA GLY A 153 12.78 -1.15 -2.45
C GLY A 153 12.67 -0.74 -3.92
N ASP A 154 11.84 0.28 -4.19
CA ASP A 154 11.91 1.06 -5.44
C ASP A 154 12.87 2.25 -5.33
N MET A 155 13.70 2.32 -4.29
CA MET A 155 14.74 3.33 -4.20
C MET A 155 15.86 2.83 -3.29
N GLU A 156 17.09 3.16 -3.67
CA GLU A 156 18.28 2.87 -2.87
C GLU A 156 18.25 3.68 -1.57
N GLN A 157 18.19 3.00 -0.42
CA GLN A 157 18.00 3.63 0.89
C GLN A 157 18.74 2.89 2.02
N THR A 158 18.71 3.48 3.21
CA THR A 158 19.16 2.82 4.44
C THR A 158 18.14 3.06 5.54
N VAL A 159 17.77 2.01 6.27
CA VAL A 159 16.83 2.07 7.39
C VAL A 159 17.37 1.25 8.56
N ALA A 160 17.43 1.87 9.75
CA ALA A 160 17.96 1.24 10.96
C ALA A 160 19.35 0.56 10.78
N GLY A 161 20.20 1.12 9.91
CA GLY A 161 21.53 0.56 9.60
C GLY A 161 21.54 -0.56 8.55
N TYR A 162 20.38 -0.97 8.04
CA TYR A 162 20.24 -1.96 6.97
C TYR A 162 20.09 -1.29 5.61
N HIS A 163 20.76 -1.85 4.61
CA HIS A 163 20.73 -1.39 3.22
C HIS A 163 19.48 -1.89 2.50
N VAL A 164 18.83 -1.00 1.75
CA VAL A 164 17.63 -1.26 0.98
C VAL A 164 17.95 -1.05 -0.49
N GLN A 165 18.03 -2.14 -1.23
CA GLN A 165 18.52 -2.12 -2.61
C GLN A 165 17.45 -1.64 -3.59
N ASP A 166 17.81 -0.80 -4.54
CA ASP A 166 16.92 -0.42 -5.64
C ASP A 166 16.66 -1.63 -6.55
N SER A 167 15.40 -2.05 -6.67
CA SER A 167 14.98 -3.15 -7.55
C SER A 167 14.67 -2.69 -8.98
N LEU A 168 14.62 -1.39 -9.24
CA LEU A 168 14.17 -0.79 -10.51
C LEU A 168 15.29 -0.08 -11.28
N ASP A 169 16.49 -0.01 -10.72
CA ASP A 169 17.67 0.63 -11.32
C ASP A 169 18.12 -0.02 -12.63
N GLU A 170 18.02 -1.34 -12.73
CA GLU A 170 18.41 -2.18 -13.89
C GLU A 170 17.30 -2.39 -14.93
N VAL A 171 16.09 -1.89 -14.70
CA VAL A 171 14.98 -1.94 -15.67
C VAL A 171 15.38 -1.21 -16.96
N ARG A 172 15.07 -1.81 -18.13
CA ARG A 172 15.35 -1.24 -19.45
C ARG A 172 14.84 0.19 -19.56
N GLU A 173 15.67 1.06 -20.13
CA GLU A 173 15.31 2.46 -20.38
C GLU A 173 14.03 2.56 -21.21
N GLU A 174 13.86 1.71 -22.21
CA GLU A 174 12.64 1.65 -23.06
C GLU A 174 11.35 1.32 -22.28
N ALA A 175 11.46 0.58 -21.17
CA ALA A 175 10.32 0.26 -20.30
C ALA A 175 10.01 1.39 -19.30
N ARG A 176 11.03 2.16 -18.90
CA ARG A 176 10.92 3.30 -17.97
C ARG A 176 10.53 4.61 -18.64
N ALA A 177 11.07 4.86 -19.84
CA ALA A 177 10.95 6.14 -20.53
C ALA A 177 9.51 6.39 -20.98
N ASN A 178 8.99 7.59 -20.67
CA ASN A 178 7.62 8.00 -20.98
C ASN A 178 6.56 7.02 -20.45
N ASN A 179 6.85 6.33 -19.34
CA ASN A 179 5.94 5.40 -18.70
C ASN A 179 5.48 5.97 -17.35
N PRO A 180 4.19 6.27 -17.17
CA PRO A 180 3.66 6.81 -15.90
C PRO A 180 3.81 5.85 -14.72
N ASP A 181 4.06 4.56 -14.95
CA ASP A 181 4.36 3.61 -13.87
C ASP A 181 5.59 4.02 -13.04
N PHE A 182 6.52 4.76 -13.64
CA PHE A 182 7.75 5.22 -12.99
C PHE A 182 7.68 6.67 -12.50
N ASP A 183 6.53 7.35 -12.61
CA ASP A 183 6.40 8.75 -12.17
C ASP A 183 6.73 8.91 -10.68
N LEU A 184 6.25 7.98 -9.84
CA LEU A 184 6.57 7.98 -8.41
C LEU A 184 8.05 7.64 -8.16
N TYR A 185 8.59 6.64 -8.87
CA TYR A 185 10.01 6.26 -8.79
C TYR A 185 10.92 7.48 -9.03
N PHE A 186 10.70 8.18 -10.15
CA PHE A 186 11.49 9.37 -10.49
C PHE A 186 11.25 10.54 -9.54
N ARG A 187 10.01 10.73 -9.08
CA ARG A 187 9.68 11.80 -8.11
C ARG A 187 10.44 11.59 -6.80
N GLN A 188 10.42 10.38 -6.24
CA GLN A 188 11.07 10.07 -4.98
C GLN A 188 12.60 10.18 -5.09
N LYS A 189 13.18 9.66 -6.18
CA LYS A 189 14.63 9.69 -6.41
C LYS A 189 15.21 11.10 -6.59
N ASN A 190 14.43 12.01 -7.18
CA ASN A 190 14.86 13.38 -7.45
C ASN A 190 14.48 14.36 -6.33
N CYS A 191 13.87 13.88 -5.25
CA CYS A 191 13.44 14.72 -4.15
C CYS A 191 14.54 14.81 -3.07
N ALA A 192 14.81 16.03 -2.61
CA ALA A 192 15.80 16.28 -1.56
C ALA A 192 15.23 16.17 -0.12
N SER A 193 13.93 15.90 0.01
CA SER A 193 13.20 15.80 1.28
C SER A 193 12.77 14.35 1.55
N ASP A 194 12.16 14.12 2.72
CA ASP A 194 11.57 12.82 3.05
C ASP A 194 10.41 12.47 2.11
N GLN A 195 10.18 11.18 1.91
CA GLN A 195 9.23 10.67 0.90
C GLN A 195 7.79 11.10 1.18
N GLU A 196 7.40 11.29 2.45
CA GLU A 196 6.08 11.81 2.79
C GLU A 196 5.91 13.23 2.25
N THR A 197 6.88 14.12 2.52
CA THR A 197 6.92 15.48 1.99
C THR A 197 6.94 15.50 0.46
N CYS A 198 7.71 14.61 -0.18
CA CYS A 198 7.79 14.52 -1.64
C CYS A 198 6.46 14.16 -2.31
N ASN A 199 5.60 13.42 -1.60
CA ASN A 199 4.34 12.90 -2.12
C ASN A 199 3.11 13.72 -1.67
N ARG A 200 3.25 14.59 -0.68
CA ARG A 200 2.15 15.33 -0.03
C ARG A 200 1.39 16.31 -0.93
N ASN A 201 2.03 16.86 -1.97
CA ASN A 201 1.45 17.92 -2.82
C ASN A 201 1.06 17.44 -4.22
N THR A 202 0.95 16.13 -4.43
CA THR A 202 0.43 15.60 -5.69
C THR A 202 -1.05 15.32 -5.53
N ASN A 203 -1.91 15.82 -6.43
CA ASN A 203 -3.33 15.44 -6.49
C ASN A 203 -3.53 13.96 -6.90
N ASP A 204 -2.50 13.15 -6.75
CA ASP A 204 -2.40 11.78 -7.22
C ASP A 204 -2.55 10.83 -6.04
N ASN A 205 -3.21 9.70 -6.26
CA ASN A 205 -3.26 8.63 -5.28
C ASN A 205 -1.87 7.94 -5.20
N THR A 206 -1.05 8.35 -4.25
CA THR A 206 0.30 7.80 -4.03
C THR A 206 0.29 6.29 -3.86
N ALA A 207 -0.73 5.71 -3.21
CA ALA A 207 -0.85 4.27 -3.06
C ALA A 207 -1.06 3.57 -4.42
N ALA A 208 -1.88 4.14 -5.31
CA ALA A 208 -2.04 3.63 -6.66
C ALA A 208 -0.77 3.80 -7.50
N GLN A 209 -0.04 4.91 -7.35
CA GLN A 209 1.23 5.13 -8.04
C GLN A 209 2.35 4.24 -7.53
N ALA A 210 2.35 3.86 -6.25
CA ALA A 210 3.30 2.92 -5.67
C ALA A 210 3.08 1.48 -6.13
N TRP A 211 1.83 1.13 -6.48
CA TRP A 211 1.48 -0.20 -6.98
C TRP A 211 1.94 -0.45 -8.42
N ASN A 212 1.98 0.57 -9.27
CA ASN A 212 2.31 0.40 -10.68
C ASN A 212 3.75 -0.10 -10.95
N PRO A 213 4.81 0.38 -10.28
CA PRO A 213 6.16 -0.10 -10.52
C PRO A 213 6.43 -1.50 -9.91
N ASP A 214 5.56 -2.02 -9.05
CA ASP A 214 5.75 -3.32 -8.39
C ASP A 214 5.84 -4.50 -9.37
N LYS A 215 5.17 -4.39 -10.52
CA LYS A 215 5.21 -5.42 -11.59
C LYS A 215 6.61 -5.63 -12.18
N TYR A 216 7.51 -4.66 -12.05
CA TYR A 216 8.90 -4.78 -12.49
C TYR A 216 9.81 -5.36 -11.40
N LYS A 217 9.43 -5.27 -10.13
CA LYS A 217 10.34 -5.59 -9.01
C LYS A 217 10.71 -7.08 -8.96
N ASN A 218 9.74 -8.00 -9.08
CA ASN A 218 9.91 -9.39 -8.68
C ASN A 218 11.06 -10.12 -9.40
N ILE A 219 11.15 -10.04 -10.74
CA ILE A 219 12.20 -10.75 -11.49
C ILE A 219 13.56 -10.09 -11.29
N HIS A 220 13.62 -8.75 -11.26
CA HIS A 220 14.85 -8.01 -10.95
C HIS A 220 15.38 -8.34 -9.55
N ILE A 221 14.51 -8.39 -8.55
CA ILE A 221 14.85 -8.81 -7.18
C ILE A 221 15.38 -10.24 -7.18
N ALA A 222 14.72 -11.17 -7.88
CA ALA A 222 15.14 -12.56 -7.93
C ALA A 222 16.52 -12.73 -8.60
N GLU A 223 16.79 -12.06 -9.71
CA GLU A 223 18.08 -12.09 -10.40
C GLU A 223 19.19 -11.46 -9.54
N LYS A 224 18.93 -10.31 -8.89
CA LYS A 224 19.85 -9.68 -7.94
C LYS A 224 20.14 -10.56 -6.73
N THR A 225 19.11 -11.20 -6.20
CA THR A 225 19.20 -12.14 -5.07
C THR A 225 20.10 -13.32 -5.44
N TRP A 226 19.88 -13.93 -6.61
CA TRP A 226 20.69 -15.06 -7.08
C TRP A 226 22.16 -14.66 -7.25
N ARG A 227 22.45 -13.50 -7.85
CA ARG A 227 23.83 -12.98 -7.98
C ARG A 227 24.53 -12.81 -6.64
N GLN A 228 23.80 -12.38 -5.60
CA GLN A 228 24.37 -12.08 -4.29
C GLN A 228 24.45 -13.29 -3.35
N ARG A 229 23.47 -14.18 -3.42
CA ARG A 229 23.25 -15.27 -2.44
C ARG A 229 22.74 -16.55 -3.16
N PRO A 230 23.53 -17.21 -4.03
CA PRO A 230 23.08 -18.39 -4.78
C PRO A 230 23.02 -19.70 -3.97
N ASN A 231 23.53 -19.69 -2.73
CA ASN A 231 23.80 -20.92 -1.96
C ASN A 231 22.80 -21.17 -0.83
N TYR A 232 21.52 -20.84 -1.04
CA TYR A 232 20.43 -21.17 -0.12
C TYR A 232 19.60 -22.33 -0.67
N ASP A 233 18.97 -23.10 0.22
CA ASP A 233 18.06 -24.18 -0.20
C ASP A 233 16.70 -23.60 -0.59
N TRP A 234 16.30 -22.52 0.09
CA TRP A 234 15.02 -21.85 -0.09
C TRP A 234 15.15 -20.33 -0.12
N TYR A 235 14.37 -19.70 -0.99
CA TYR A 235 14.27 -18.26 -1.17
C TYR A 235 12.83 -17.83 -0.88
N LEU A 236 12.61 -17.19 0.26
CA LEU A 236 11.30 -16.74 0.73
C LEU A 236 11.14 -15.24 0.44
N TYR A 237 10.27 -14.91 -0.51
CA TYR A 237 9.94 -13.54 -0.87
C TYR A 237 8.70 -13.10 -0.11
N VAL A 238 8.75 -11.93 0.51
CA VAL A 238 7.64 -11.36 1.29
C VAL A 238 7.59 -9.85 1.11
N ASP A 239 6.40 -9.26 1.25
CA ASP A 239 6.24 -7.80 1.29
C ASP A 239 6.45 -7.29 2.73
N ALA A 240 6.76 -6.01 2.89
CA ALA A 240 7.08 -5.41 4.19
C ALA A 240 5.88 -5.38 5.17
N ASP A 241 4.67 -5.60 4.68
CA ASP A 241 3.44 -5.78 5.45
C ASP A 241 2.99 -7.25 5.58
N THR A 242 3.87 -8.21 5.23
CA THR A 242 3.67 -9.66 5.44
C THR A 242 4.32 -10.11 6.75
N TYR A 243 3.66 -10.99 7.50
CA TYR A 243 4.22 -11.68 8.68
C TYR A 243 4.60 -13.14 8.35
N VAL A 244 5.81 -13.57 8.72
CA VAL A 244 6.29 -14.95 8.52
C VAL A 244 6.21 -15.77 9.81
N ALA A 245 5.43 -16.83 9.80
CA ALA A 245 5.37 -17.79 10.91
C ALA A 245 6.55 -18.78 10.86
N TRP A 246 7.74 -18.35 11.31
CA TRP A 246 9.00 -19.09 11.18
C TRP A 246 8.97 -20.56 11.63
N PRO A 247 8.42 -20.95 12.80
CA PRO A 247 8.36 -22.35 13.19
C PRO A 247 7.61 -23.23 12.16
N THR A 248 6.53 -22.68 11.60
CA THR A 248 5.71 -23.36 10.59
C THR A 248 6.47 -23.52 9.28
N VAL A 249 7.12 -22.44 8.80
CA VAL A 249 7.87 -22.45 7.54
C VAL A 249 9.05 -23.43 7.65
N VAL A 250 9.84 -23.36 8.72
CA VAL A 250 11.00 -24.25 8.89
C VAL A 250 10.56 -25.71 9.01
N GLU A 251 9.52 -26.01 9.79
CA GLU A 251 9.02 -27.37 9.89
C GLU A 251 8.52 -27.89 8.53
N TRP A 252 7.77 -27.08 7.79
CA TRP A 252 7.24 -27.49 6.49
C TRP A 252 8.34 -27.78 5.47
N LEU A 253 9.34 -26.90 5.37
CA LEU A 253 10.42 -27.01 4.39
C LEU A 253 11.34 -28.21 4.64
N GLN A 254 11.37 -28.79 5.85
CA GLN A 254 12.07 -30.07 6.11
C GLN A 254 11.46 -31.26 5.34
N ARG A 255 10.22 -31.13 4.86
CA ARG A 255 9.48 -32.21 4.17
C ARG A 255 9.53 -32.08 2.64
N VAL A 256 10.12 -31.00 2.13
CA VAL A 256 10.14 -30.69 0.70
C VAL A 256 11.59 -30.69 0.21
N ASN A 257 11.85 -31.37 -0.91
CA ASN A 257 13.20 -31.49 -1.45
C ASN A 257 13.59 -30.21 -2.23
N PRO A 258 14.53 -29.38 -1.74
CA PRO A 258 14.91 -28.12 -2.41
C PRO A 258 15.67 -28.33 -3.74
N LYS A 259 16.05 -29.57 -4.06
CA LYS A 259 16.71 -29.93 -5.32
C LYS A 259 15.72 -30.18 -6.47
N GLU A 260 14.43 -30.18 -6.19
CA GLU A 260 13.36 -30.20 -7.18
C GLU A 260 12.84 -28.79 -7.40
N GLN A 261 12.32 -28.51 -8.61
CA GLN A 261 11.90 -27.16 -9.00
C GLN A 261 10.56 -26.78 -8.37
N TRP A 262 10.59 -26.24 -7.16
CA TRP A 262 9.40 -25.72 -6.49
C TRP A 262 9.19 -24.22 -6.70
N TYR A 263 7.95 -23.86 -7.00
CA TYR A 263 7.39 -22.51 -6.86
C TYR A 263 6.12 -22.61 -6.02
N ILE A 264 6.18 -22.12 -4.78
CA ILE A 264 5.13 -22.36 -3.79
C ILE A 264 4.61 -21.04 -3.24
N GLY A 265 3.29 -20.88 -3.19
CA GLY A 265 2.64 -19.79 -2.48
C GLY A 265 1.13 -19.84 -2.68
N SER A 266 0.44 -18.81 -2.19
CA SER A 266 -1.02 -18.71 -2.37
C SER A 266 -1.35 -18.50 -3.84
N VAL A 267 -2.15 -19.37 -4.43
CA VAL A 267 -2.51 -19.27 -5.85
C VAL A 267 -3.37 -18.02 -6.10
N ALA A 268 -2.88 -17.16 -6.98
CA ALA A 268 -3.59 -16.07 -7.61
C ALA A 268 -3.65 -16.32 -9.13
N PHE A 269 -4.49 -15.56 -9.84
CA PHE A 269 -4.73 -15.76 -11.27
C PHE A 269 -4.59 -14.46 -12.05
N LEU A 270 -3.83 -14.52 -13.14
CA LEU A 270 -3.81 -13.50 -14.19
C LEU A 270 -4.45 -14.11 -15.44
N GLY A 271 -5.73 -13.81 -15.67
CA GLY A 271 -6.54 -14.60 -16.61
C GLY A 271 -6.62 -16.05 -16.13
N ASP A 272 -6.27 -17.00 -16.99
CA ASP A 272 -6.23 -18.44 -16.65
C ASP A 272 -4.86 -18.90 -16.13
N PHE A 273 -3.89 -18.00 -15.99
CA PHE A 273 -2.54 -18.35 -15.55
C PHE A 273 -2.44 -18.30 -14.02
N PRO A 274 -2.16 -19.44 -13.34
CA PRO A 274 -1.93 -19.45 -11.90
C PRO A 274 -0.53 -18.96 -11.55
N PHE A 275 -0.41 -18.14 -10.52
CA PHE A 275 0.87 -17.68 -9.98
C PHE A 275 0.81 -17.53 -8.46
N ALA A 276 1.96 -17.47 -7.79
CA ALA A 276 1.99 -17.24 -6.34
C ALA A 276 1.82 -15.76 -6.01
N HIS A 277 0.88 -15.45 -5.14
CA HIS A 277 0.56 -14.10 -4.70
C HIS A 277 1.73 -13.45 -3.93
N GLY A 278 2.21 -12.30 -4.42
CA GLY A 278 3.37 -11.58 -3.85
C GLY A 278 3.18 -11.14 -2.39
N GLY A 279 2.01 -10.57 -2.05
CA GLY A 279 1.74 -10.10 -0.69
C GLY A 279 1.56 -11.20 0.35
N SER A 280 1.17 -12.40 -0.09
CA SER A 280 1.15 -13.62 0.75
C SER A 280 2.53 -14.27 0.82
N GLY A 281 3.53 -13.68 0.19
CA GLY A 281 4.83 -14.29 0.00
C GLY A 281 4.80 -15.57 -0.85
N TYR A 282 5.99 -15.91 -1.32
CA TYR A 282 6.21 -17.10 -2.12
C TYR A 282 7.62 -17.66 -1.90
N LEU A 283 7.75 -18.97 -2.10
CA LEU A 283 8.97 -19.73 -1.96
C LEU A 283 9.45 -20.22 -3.32
N LEU A 284 10.73 -20.00 -3.58
CA LEU A 284 11.44 -20.63 -4.68
C LEU A 284 12.49 -21.58 -4.10
N SER A 285 12.51 -22.81 -4.59
CA SER A 285 13.60 -23.74 -4.28
C SER A 285 14.92 -23.29 -4.91
N GLN A 286 16.03 -23.79 -4.39
CA GLN A 286 17.34 -23.67 -5.03
C GLN A 286 17.31 -24.12 -6.49
N ALA A 287 16.70 -25.27 -6.79
CA ALA A 287 16.65 -25.79 -8.15
C ALA A 287 15.89 -24.87 -9.11
N THR A 288 14.82 -24.22 -8.65
CA THR A 288 14.08 -23.22 -9.42
C THR A 288 14.95 -22.00 -9.68
N MET A 289 15.53 -21.39 -8.64
CA MET A 289 16.38 -20.21 -8.78
C MET A 289 17.57 -20.49 -9.70
N LYS A 290 18.22 -21.65 -9.54
CA LYS A 290 19.31 -22.11 -10.39
C LYS A 290 18.86 -22.25 -11.85
N SER A 291 17.72 -22.90 -12.11
CA SER A 291 17.18 -23.07 -13.46
C SER A 291 16.93 -21.73 -14.16
N PHE A 292 16.44 -20.73 -13.41
CA PHE A 292 16.15 -19.41 -13.96
C PHE A 292 17.39 -18.56 -14.22
N PHE A 293 18.40 -18.58 -13.34
CA PHE A 293 19.45 -17.56 -13.33
C PHE A 293 20.89 -18.10 -13.44
N ASP A 294 21.15 -19.40 -13.22
CA ASP A 294 22.51 -19.94 -13.29
C ASP A 294 23.08 -19.87 -14.71
N GLY A 295 24.25 -19.26 -14.85
CA GLY A 295 24.91 -19.03 -16.15
C GLY A 295 24.17 -18.07 -17.08
N LYS A 296 23.15 -17.34 -16.60
CA LYS A 296 22.35 -16.38 -17.38
C LYS A 296 22.54 -14.97 -16.85
N THR A 297 22.33 -13.98 -17.71
CA THR A 297 22.38 -12.55 -17.38
C THR A 297 21.27 -11.84 -18.11
N ASP A 298 20.78 -10.73 -17.54
CA ASP A 298 19.73 -9.89 -18.12
C ASP A 298 18.38 -10.63 -18.28
N VAL A 299 18.15 -11.68 -17.47
CA VAL A 299 16.90 -12.45 -17.50
C VAL A 299 15.72 -11.53 -17.18
N SER A 300 15.87 -10.63 -16.21
CA SER A 300 14.82 -9.66 -15.85
C SER A 300 14.44 -8.73 -17.01
N LYS A 301 15.42 -8.29 -17.80
CA LYS A 301 15.25 -7.34 -18.90
C LYS A 301 14.47 -7.90 -20.09
N GLU A 302 14.43 -9.23 -20.23
CA GLU A 302 13.59 -9.91 -21.23
C GLU A 302 12.10 -9.63 -20.97
N TRP A 303 11.70 -9.45 -19.71
CA TRP A 303 10.30 -9.29 -19.29
C TRP A 303 9.86 -7.83 -19.11
N ASP A 304 10.78 -6.87 -19.14
CA ASP A 304 10.48 -5.46 -18.85
C ASP A 304 9.43 -4.84 -19.78
N LEU A 305 9.41 -5.22 -21.07
CA LEU A 305 8.41 -4.69 -22.01
C LEU A 305 7.04 -5.34 -21.82
N ASP A 306 7.01 -6.64 -21.51
CA ASP A 306 5.77 -7.39 -21.28
C ASP A 306 5.10 -6.97 -19.97
N ALA A 307 5.89 -6.64 -18.95
CA ALA A 307 5.41 -6.07 -17.69
C ALA A 307 4.65 -4.74 -17.88
N ARG A 308 4.79 -4.05 -19.02
CA ARG A 308 3.96 -2.86 -19.33
C ARG A 308 2.49 -3.21 -19.55
N ILE A 309 2.22 -4.39 -20.10
CA ILE A 309 0.91 -4.79 -20.65
C ILE A 309 0.12 -5.64 -19.63
N ALA A 310 0.82 -6.42 -18.80
CA ALA A 310 0.21 -7.23 -17.74
C ALA A 310 0.38 -6.55 -16.37
N CYS A 311 -0.73 -6.24 -15.69
CA CYS A 311 -0.72 -5.74 -14.31
C CYS A 311 -1.81 -6.39 -13.45
N CYS A 312 -1.56 -6.36 -12.14
CA CYS A 312 -1.80 -7.42 -11.17
C CYS A 312 -3.24 -7.54 -10.66
N VAL A 313 -3.67 -8.78 -10.42
CA VAL A 313 -4.95 -9.14 -9.81
C VAL A 313 -4.67 -9.94 -8.53
N VAL A 314 -5.00 -9.33 -7.37
CA VAL A 314 -5.49 -9.94 -6.09
C VAL A 314 -4.43 -10.70 -5.24
N ASN A 315 -4.48 -10.87 -3.90
CA ASN A 315 -5.00 -10.25 -2.66
C ASN A 315 -4.70 -11.27 -1.53
N GLY A 316 -4.18 -10.84 -0.37
CA GLY A 316 -3.88 -11.70 0.78
C GLY A 316 -4.56 -11.20 2.06
N GLU A 317 -5.88 -11.13 2.08
CA GLU A 317 -6.65 -10.41 3.09
C GLU A 317 -6.19 -10.53 4.56
N LYS A 318 -6.18 -9.38 5.27
CA LYS A 318 -5.99 -9.31 6.72
C LYS A 318 -7.15 -9.94 7.50
N PRO A 319 -7.02 -10.24 8.81
CA PRO A 319 -8.06 -10.95 9.57
C PRO A 319 -9.47 -10.37 9.45
N SER A 320 -9.63 -9.05 9.37
CA SER A 320 -10.96 -8.43 9.25
C SER A 320 -11.62 -8.66 7.89
N MET A 321 -10.85 -8.86 6.83
CA MET A 321 -11.33 -8.93 5.45
C MET A 321 -11.38 -10.36 4.91
N MET A 322 -10.62 -11.28 5.52
CA MET A 322 -10.61 -12.66 5.10
C MET A 322 -11.97 -13.33 5.34
N SER A 323 -12.30 -14.25 4.44
CA SER A 323 -13.46 -15.11 4.57
C SER A 323 -13.18 -16.19 5.62
N TYR A 324 -14.13 -16.41 6.53
CA TYR A 324 -14.17 -17.56 7.44
C TYR A 324 -15.38 -18.41 7.07
N GLY A 325 -15.13 -19.63 6.63
CA GLY A 325 -16.18 -20.52 6.14
C GLY A 325 -15.64 -21.93 5.95
N LYS A 326 -16.53 -22.86 5.56
CA LYS A 326 -16.26 -24.30 5.54
C LYS A 326 -14.98 -24.69 4.76
N ALA A 327 -14.66 -23.97 3.68
CA ALA A 327 -13.52 -24.29 2.84
C ALA A 327 -12.17 -24.09 3.57
N GLN A 328 -12.01 -22.99 4.30
CA GLN A 328 -10.74 -22.62 4.94
C GLN A 328 -10.70 -22.77 6.47
N TRP A 329 -11.84 -22.98 7.14
CA TRP A 329 -11.95 -22.97 8.62
C TRP A 329 -10.85 -23.74 9.37
N CYS A 330 -10.57 -24.96 8.91
CA CYS A 330 -9.60 -25.86 9.52
C CYS A 330 -8.21 -25.86 8.84
N GLN A 331 -8.04 -25.05 7.79
CA GLN A 331 -6.80 -24.98 7.04
C GLN A 331 -5.75 -24.16 7.80
N PRO A 332 -4.46 -24.54 7.70
CA PRO A 332 -3.39 -23.71 8.23
C PRO A 332 -3.28 -22.40 7.43
N ILE A 333 -2.96 -21.31 8.11
CA ILE A 333 -2.63 -20.03 7.46
C ILE A 333 -1.12 -19.81 7.49
N VAL A 334 -0.56 -19.45 6.34
CA VAL A 334 0.88 -19.25 6.18
C VAL A 334 1.24 -17.78 6.22
N THR A 335 0.37 -16.92 5.66
CA THR A 335 0.59 -15.47 5.52
C THR A 335 -0.71 -14.68 5.50
N MET A 336 -0.63 -13.42 5.90
CA MET A 336 -1.66 -12.39 5.77
C MET A 336 -0.99 -11.11 5.23
N HIS A 337 -1.69 -10.35 4.40
CA HIS A 337 -1.26 -9.14 3.69
C HIS A 337 -2.20 -7.96 4.02
N HIS A 338 -1.76 -6.73 3.74
CA HIS A 338 -2.43 -5.48 4.15
C HIS A 338 -2.60 -5.33 5.67
N VAL A 339 -1.73 -6.01 6.43
CA VAL A 339 -1.77 -5.97 7.89
C VAL A 339 -1.12 -4.66 8.37
N SER A 340 -1.85 -3.87 9.14
CA SER A 340 -1.30 -2.66 9.79
C SER A 340 -0.28 -3.04 10.87
N SER A 341 0.57 -2.10 11.28
CA SER A 341 1.56 -2.36 12.34
C SER A 341 0.92 -2.76 13.68
N GLU A 342 -0.27 -2.25 13.96
CA GLU A 342 -1.07 -2.64 15.12
C GLU A 342 -1.56 -4.09 15.01
N GLU A 343 -2.10 -4.46 13.85
CA GLU A 343 -2.55 -5.83 13.59
C GLU A 343 -1.38 -6.83 13.59
N VAL A 344 -0.18 -6.45 13.11
CA VAL A 344 1.04 -7.27 13.22
C VAL A 344 1.40 -7.52 14.69
N THR A 345 1.31 -6.47 15.52
CA THR A 345 1.60 -6.58 16.97
C THR A 345 0.62 -7.54 17.63
N GLY A 346 -0.69 -7.35 17.40
CA GLY A 346 -1.73 -8.22 17.97
C GLY A 346 -1.62 -9.68 17.49
N LEU A 347 -1.24 -9.91 16.24
CA LEU A 347 -0.97 -11.25 15.71
C LEU A 347 0.24 -11.90 16.37
N HIS A 348 1.32 -11.15 16.60
CA HIS A 348 2.50 -11.67 17.27
C HIS A 348 2.25 -11.98 18.75
N GLU A 349 1.53 -11.10 19.46
CA GLU A 349 1.10 -11.34 20.84
C GLU A 349 0.25 -12.59 20.95
N PHE A 350 -0.68 -12.80 20.01
CA PHE A 350 -1.50 -14.01 19.97
C PHE A 350 -0.67 -15.29 19.77
N GLU A 351 0.38 -15.25 18.95
CA GLU A 351 1.29 -16.40 18.80
C GLU A 351 2.13 -16.66 20.05
N ILE A 352 2.56 -15.60 20.76
CA ILE A 352 3.22 -15.72 22.07
C ILE A 352 2.27 -16.37 23.09
N GLU A 353 1.01 -15.93 23.17
CA GLU A 353 -0.01 -16.51 24.05
C GLU A 353 -0.26 -18.00 23.78
N ARG A 354 -0.05 -18.45 22.53
CA ARG A 354 -0.17 -19.85 22.08
C ARG A 354 1.12 -20.66 22.27
N ASP A 355 2.17 -20.06 22.82
CA ASP A 355 3.51 -20.63 22.98
C ASP A 355 4.12 -21.16 21.67
N PHE A 356 3.65 -20.69 20.50
CA PHE A 356 4.04 -21.18 19.17
C PHE A 356 3.91 -22.71 18.99
N THR A 357 3.08 -23.37 19.80
CA THR A 357 3.06 -24.85 19.93
C THR A 357 2.35 -25.58 18.78
N SER A 358 1.57 -24.86 17.96
CA SER A 358 0.83 -25.45 16.84
C SER A 358 0.61 -24.44 15.71
N PRO A 359 0.59 -24.89 14.43
CA PRO A 359 0.31 -24.00 13.31
C PRO A 359 -1.03 -23.27 13.46
N LEU A 360 -1.04 -21.98 13.11
CA LEU A 360 -2.23 -21.13 13.14
C LEU A 360 -3.23 -21.56 12.07
N ARG A 361 -4.53 -21.60 12.42
CA ARG A 361 -5.63 -21.88 11.49
C ARG A 361 -6.57 -20.69 11.39
N PHE A 362 -7.40 -20.66 10.33
CA PHE A 362 -8.44 -19.63 10.17
C PHE A 362 -9.39 -19.54 11.38
N ARG A 363 -9.80 -20.68 11.97
CA ARG A 363 -10.64 -20.66 13.18
C ARG A 363 -9.98 -19.91 14.35
N ASP A 364 -8.67 -20.00 14.50
CA ASP A 364 -7.96 -19.42 15.64
C ASP A 364 -7.94 -17.90 15.50
N LEU A 365 -7.76 -17.39 14.26
CA LEU A 365 -7.91 -15.98 13.92
C LEU A 365 -9.34 -15.47 14.12
N TYR A 366 -10.35 -16.26 13.75
CA TYR A 366 -11.75 -15.90 13.96
C TYR A 366 -12.04 -15.63 15.45
N HIS A 367 -11.69 -16.59 16.32
CA HIS A 367 -11.94 -16.47 17.75
C HIS A 367 -11.21 -15.30 18.38
N ARG A 368 -9.97 -15.03 17.93
CA ARG A 368 -9.17 -13.94 18.49
C ARG A 368 -9.58 -12.56 18.01
N PHE A 369 -9.86 -12.40 16.72
CA PHE A 369 -9.95 -11.08 16.09
C PHE A 369 -11.35 -10.72 15.58
N ILE A 370 -12.27 -11.67 15.45
CA ILE A 370 -13.52 -11.46 14.70
C ILE A 370 -14.75 -11.72 15.53
N GLU A 371 -14.79 -12.81 16.30
CA GLU A 371 -15.97 -13.27 17.03
C GLU A 371 -16.65 -12.17 17.86
N GLN A 372 -15.86 -11.34 18.54
CA GLN A 372 -16.36 -10.26 19.41
C GLN A 372 -16.79 -9.00 18.65
N LEU A 373 -16.52 -8.92 17.34
CA LEU A 373 -16.80 -7.74 16.51
C LEU A 373 -18.08 -7.88 15.66
N LEU A 374 -18.73 -9.05 15.69
CA LEU A 374 -19.93 -9.31 14.90
C LEU A 374 -21.16 -8.74 15.60
N GLU A 375 -21.96 -7.99 14.86
CA GLU A 375 -23.16 -7.32 15.35
C GLU A 375 -24.37 -7.70 14.48
N ASP A 376 -25.60 -7.67 14.99
CA ASP A 376 -26.77 -7.97 14.14
C ASP A 376 -27.01 -6.89 13.08
N LYS A 377 -26.65 -5.64 13.40
CA LYS A 377 -26.71 -4.48 12.51
C LYS A 377 -25.58 -3.51 12.82
N ARG A 378 -24.90 -3.05 11.78
CA ARG A 378 -23.87 -2.01 11.85
C ARG A 378 -24.02 -1.01 10.71
N GLU A 379 -24.03 0.27 11.08
CA GLU A 379 -24.18 1.40 10.16
C GLU A 379 -22.82 1.92 9.69
N GLY A 380 -22.78 2.50 8.48
CA GLY A 380 -21.55 3.02 7.88
C GLY A 380 -20.49 1.94 7.65
N TRP A 381 -20.94 0.72 7.34
CA TRP A 381 -20.07 -0.46 7.34
C TRP A 381 -20.33 -1.37 6.14
N ASP A 382 -19.24 -1.90 5.57
CA ASP A 382 -19.26 -2.87 4.47
C ASP A 382 -18.56 -4.16 4.91
N ASN A 383 -19.36 -5.19 5.21
CA ASN A 383 -18.90 -6.53 5.54
C ASN A 383 -18.49 -7.36 4.31
N LEU A 384 -18.50 -6.78 3.10
CA LEU A 384 -18.09 -7.43 1.85
C LEU A 384 -18.97 -8.63 1.46
N SER A 385 -20.26 -8.59 1.80
CA SER A 385 -21.19 -9.62 1.33
C SER A 385 -21.40 -9.51 -0.18
N GLU A 386 -21.16 -10.59 -0.91
CA GLU A 386 -21.13 -10.58 -2.38
C GLU A 386 -21.45 -11.90 -3.09
N ASP A 387 -21.79 -12.98 -2.38
CA ASP A 387 -22.05 -14.29 -3.01
C ASP A 387 -23.34 -14.29 -3.84
N VAL A 388 -24.38 -13.57 -3.36
CA VAL A 388 -25.65 -13.44 -4.08
C VAL A 388 -26.26 -12.06 -3.86
N PHE A 389 -26.85 -11.51 -4.93
CA PHE A 389 -27.57 -10.24 -4.88
C PHE A 389 -29.08 -10.40 -5.13
N TYR A 390 -29.83 -9.60 -4.39
CA TYR A 390 -31.25 -9.34 -4.57
C TYR A 390 -31.42 -7.85 -4.82
N LEU A 391 -31.95 -7.49 -5.99
CA LEU A 391 -32.12 -6.11 -6.43
C LEU A 391 -33.32 -5.98 -7.37
N TYR A 392 -33.82 -4.76 -7.56
CA TYR A 392 -34.81 -4.47 -8.59
C TYR A 392 -34.11 -4.01 -9.86
N GLU A 393 -33.97 -4.89 -10.86
CA GLU A 393 -33.18 -4.63 -12.08
C GLU A 393 -33.59 -3.35 -12.84
N LYS A 394 -34.84 -2.89 -12.68
CA LYS A 394 -35.36 -1.68 -13.35
C LYS A 394 -35.28 -0.41 -12.49
N ALA A 395 -34.82 -0.49 -11.24
CA ALA A 395 -34.67 0.71 -10.40
C ALA A 395 -33.62 1.67 -10.98
N ARG A 396 -32.54 1.12 -11.54
CA ARG A 396 -31.36 1.86 -11.99
C ARG A 396 -30.43 0.98 -12.82
N GLU A 397 -29.38 1.59 -13.35
CA GLU A 397 -28.28 0.87 -13.97
C GLU A 397 -27.39 0.22 -12.90
N TYR A 398 -27.03 -1.04 -13.13
CA TYR A 398 -26.15 -1.84 -12.28
C TYR A 398 -24.96 -2.30 -13.11
N SER A 399 -23.82 -2.58 -12.46
CA SER A 399 -22.67 -3.13 -13.17
C SER A 399 -22.90 -4.58 -13.60
N ASP A 400 -22.22 -5.02 -14.66
CA ASP A 400 -22.30 -6.41 -15.14
C ASP A 400 -22.00 -7.43 -14.03
N TRP A 401 -21.02 -7.11 -13.17
CA TRP A 401 -20.65 -7.94 -12.02
C TRP A 401 -21.79 -8.10 -11.02
N GLN A 402 -22.58 -7.03 -10.78
CA GLN A 402 -23.78 -7.11 -9.94
C GLN A 402 -24.83 -7.99 -10.61
N LEU A 403 -25.13 -7.73 -11.89
CA LEU A 403 -26.15 -8.47 -12.63
C LEU A 403 -25.83 -9.96 -12.80
N GLN A 404 -24.54 -10.34 -12.84
CA GLN A 404 -24.09 -11.72 -12.91
C GLN A 404 -24.35 -12.50 -11.61
N ARG A 405 -24.28 -11.82 -10.46
CA ARG A 405 -24.50 -12.40 -9.12
C ARG A 405 -25.93 -12.23 -8.61
N THR A 406 -26.77 -11.48 -9.34
CA THR A 406 -28.19 -11.35 -9.05
C THR A 406 -28.91 -12.68 -9.26
N LYS A 407 -29.69 -13.10 -8.26
CA LYS A 407 -30.57 -14.26 -8.39
C LYS A 407 -31.77 -13.88 -9.27
N LYS A 408 -31.85 -14.44 -10.48
CA LYS A 408 -32.87 -14.07 -11.49
C LYS A 408 -34.16 -14.90 -11.45
N GLY A 409 -34.13 -16.08 -10.83
CA GLY A 409 -35.25 -17.03 -10.86
C GLY A 409 -35.40 -17.83 -9.58
N GLY A 410 -36.60 -18.38 -9.35
CA GLY A 410 -36.90 -19.20 -8.18
C GLY A 410 -36.92 -18.43 -6.85
N LEU A 411 -37.13 -17.11 -6.87
CA LEU A 411 -37.21 -16.32 -5.64
C LEU A 411 -38.48 -16.63 -4.86
N SER A 412 -38.30 -17.00 -3.60
CA SER A 412 -39.34 -17.04 -2.57
C SER A 412 -39.96 -15.65 -2.35
N SER A 413 -41.07 -15.60 -1.63
CA SER A 413 -41.72 -14.33 -1.26
C SER A 413 -40.79 -13.41 -0.46
N ILE A 414 -39.97 -13.97 0.44
CA ILE A 414 -39.03 -13.24 1.28
C ILE A 414 -37.88 -12.66 0.44
N GLU A 415 -37.30 -13.46 -0.46
CA GLU A 415 -36.19 -13.01 -1.32
C GLU A 415 -36.61 -11.91 -2.30
N ARG A 416 -37.87 -11.92 -2.77
CA ARG A 416 -38.40 -10.85 -3.64
C ARG A 416 -38.41 -9.49 -2.94
N GLU A 417 -38.60 -9.49 -1.63
CA GLU A 417 -38.66 -8.27 -0.81
C GLU A 417 -37.31 -7.88 -0.23
N ALA A 418 -36.28 -8.74 -0.30
CA ALA A 418 -35.00 -8.56 0.38
C ALA A 418 -34.33 -7.20 0.09
N HIS A 419 -34.48 -6.68 -1.13
CA HIS A 419 -33.89 -5.43 -1.58
C HIS A 419 -34.61 -4.15 -1.09
N LEU A 420 -35.81 -4.28 -0.50
CA LEU A 420 -36.65 -3.15 -0.11
C LEU A 420 -36.17 -2.43 1.14
N GLY A 421 -35.32 -3.06 1.96
CA GLY A 421 -34.85 -2.48 3.22
C GLY A 421 -33.97 -3.45 4.00
N PHE A 422 -33.37 -2.94 5.08
CA PHE A 422 -32.40 -3.70 5.87
C PHE A 422 -33.07 -4.89 6.55
N ASP A 423 -34.23 -4.68 7.15
CA ASP A 423 -34.98 -5.73 7.85
C ASP A 423 -35.49 -6.82 6.89
N GLN A 424 -35.81 -6.47 5.65
CA GLN A 424 -36.15 -7.44 4.60
C GLN A 424 -34.92 -8.27 4.21
N CYS A 425 -33.77 -7.61 4.02
CA CYS A 425 -32.51 -8.28 3.71
C CYS A 425 -32.08 -9.23 4.85
N GLN A 426 -32.19 -8.77 6.10
CA GLN A 426 -31.95 -9.57 7.30
C GLN A 426 -32.86 -10.79 7.35
N ARG A 427 -34.18 -10.61 7.14
CA ARG A 427 -35.14 -11.71 7.11
C ARG A 427 -34.82 -12.72 6.01
N ALA A 428 -34.40 -12.28 4.83
CA ALA A 428 -33.95 -13.18 3.76
C ALA A 428 -32.73 -14.00 4.20
N CYS A 429 -31.72 -13.36 4.82
CA CYS A 429 -30.55 -14.07 5.35
C CYS A 429 -30.91 -15.07 6.46
N HIS A 430 -31.79 -14.71 7.39
CA HIS A 430 -32.22 -15.63 8.45
C HIS A 430 -32.95 -16.87 7.92
N ASN A 431 -33.70 -16.74 6.82
CA ASN A 431 -34.43 -17.85 6.20
C ASN A 431 -33.56 -18.70 5.26
N ASP A 432 -32.44 -18.16 4.76
CA ASP A 432 -31.48 -18.93 3.98
C ASP A 432 -30.56 -19.73 4.92
N PRO A 433 -30.57 -21.08 4.89
CA PRO A 433 -29.73 -21.90 5.77
C PRO A 433 -28.23 -21.69 5.54
N GLY A 434 -27.84 -21.23 4.35
CA GLY A 434 -26.45 -20.97 3.99
C GLY A 434 -25.96 -19.56 4.27
N CYS A 435 -26.83 -18.61 4.63
CA CYS A 435 -26.42 -17.22 4.83
C CYS A 435 -25.91 -16.94 6.24
N PHE A 436 -24.68 -16.44 6.34
CA PHE A 436 -24.08 -15.98 7.61
C PHE A 436 -24.06 -14.47 7.76
N GLN A 437 -23.97 -13.74 6.65
CA GLN A 437 -23.91 -12.28 6.69
C GLN A 437 -24.62 -11.65 5.50
N PHE A 438 -25.02 -10.40 5.67
CA PHE A 438 -25.73 -9.64 4.67
C PHE A 438 -25.35 -8.15 4.73
N ARG A 439 -25.51 -7.43 3.62
CA ARG A 439 -25.42 -5.96 3.58
C ARG A 439 -26.51 -5.38 2.70
N LEU A 440 -26.92 -4.17 3.02
CA LEU A 440 -27.79 -3.34 2.19
C LEU A 440 -27.04 -2.06 1.80
N ASN A 441 -27.00 -1.78 0.51
CA ASN A 441 -26.57 -0.49 -0.02
C ASN A 441 -27.38 -0.18 -1.28
N GLN A 442 -27.98 1.02 -1.34
CA GLN A 442 -28.67 1.55 -2.53
C GLN A 442 -29.65 0.54 -3.17
N GLY A 443 -30.51 -0.08 -2.36
CA GLY A 443 -31.52 -1.03 -2.82
C GLY A 443 -30.96 -2.35 -3.36
N ILE A 444 -29.73 -2.71 -2.99
CA ILE A 444 -29.15 -4.04 -3.23
C ILE A 444 -29.01 -4.71 -1.87
N CYS A 445 -29.70 -5.84 -1.69
CA CYS A 445 -29.42 -6.76 -0.61
C CYS A 445 -28.40 -7.79 -1.11
N ALA A 446 -27.26 -7.86 -0.43
CA ALA A 446 -26.20 -8.80 -0.73
C ALA A 446 -26.00 -9.75 0.43
N MET A 447 -25.90 -11.05 0.16
CA MET A 447 -25.76 -12.10 1.17
C MET A 447 -24.50 -12.92 0.92
N SER A 448 -23.95 -13.53 1.98
CA SER A 448 -22.80 -14.43 1.86
C SER A 448 -22.85 -15.60 2.81
N ASN A 449 -22.24 -16.71 2.38
CA ASN A 449 -22.14 -17.98 3.08
C ASN A 449 -20.85 -18.16 3.88
N SER A 450 -20.10 -17.07 4.01
CA SER A 450 -18.89 -16.98 4.81
C SER A 450 -18.94 -15.72 5.66
N ILE A 451 -18.13 -15.72 6.71
CA ILE A 451 -18.07 -14.63 7.68
C ILE A 451 -16.86 -13.77 7.35
N LYS A 452 -17.03 -12.46 7.29
CA LYS A 452 -16.01 -11.42 7.12
C LYS A 452 -16.43 -10.27 8.02
N HIS A 453 -15.49 -9.64 8.71
CA HIS A 453 -15.81 -8.42 9.47
C HIS A 453 -15.90 -7.21 8.55
N GLY A 454 -15.07 -7.10 7.52
CA GLY A 454 -15.09 -6.02 6.55
C GLY A 454 -14.43 -4.72 7.03
N ARG A 455 -14.97 -3.59 6.55
CA ARG A 455 -14.37 -2.24 6.74
C ARG A 455 -15.40 -1.13 6.95
N PRO A 456 -15.00 -0.03 7.60
CA PRO A 456 -15.81 1.18 7.63
C PRO A 456 -15.96 1.79 6.24
N ARG A 457 -17.12 2.38 5.97
CA ARG A 457 -17.40 3.18 4.77
C ARG A 457 -17.79 4.59 5.18
N LYS A 458 -17.12 5.57 4.57
CA LYS A 458 -17.55 6.96 4.64
C LYS A 458 -18.57 7.17 3.51
N PRO A 459 -19.75 7.74 3.80
CA PRO A 459 -20.75 8.00 2.77
C PRO A 459 -20.20 9.02 1.76
N GLU A 460 -20.26 8.71 0.46
CA GLU A 460 -19.85 9.62 -0.61
C GLU A 460 -20.91 10.70 -0.87
N THR A 461 -22.18 10.38 -0.61
CA THR A 461 -23.33 11.29 -0.71
C THR A 461 -24.26 11.08 0.48
N LYS A 462 -25.24 11.98 0.67
CA LYS A 462 -26.24 11.82 1.75
C LYS A 462 -27.05 10.53 1.65
N ASP A 463 -27.20 9.99 0.45
CA ASP A 463 -28.01 8.80 0.16
C ASP A 463 -27.16 7.52 0.04
N ASP A 464 -25.83 7.61 0.23
CA ASP A 464 -24.92 6.46 0.18
C ASP A 464 -24.79 5.78 1.54
N GLU A 465 -25.87 5.12 1.95
CA GLU A 465 -25.93 4.39 3.21
C GLU A 465 -25.43 2.95 3.05
N TRP A 466 -24.48 2.56 3.92
CA TRP A 466 -23.92 1.22 3.98
C TRP A 466 -24.32 0.56 5.29
N LEU A 467 -25.17 -0.46 5.20
CA LEU A 467 -25.63 -1.22 6.36
C LEU A 467 -25.16 -2.66 6.23
N SER A 468 -24.50 -3.18 7.26
CA SER A 468 -24.05 -4.57 7.33
C SER A 468 -24.69 -5.29 8.52
N GLY A 469 -24.89 -6.59 8.40
CA GLY A 469 -25.41 -7.43 9.46
C GLY A 469 -24.86 -8.84 9.37
N TRP A 470 -24.87 -9.52 10.51
CA TRP A 470 -24.43 -10.90 10.65
C TRP A 470 -25.51 -11.70 11.38
N ASP A 471 -25.77 -12.92 10.94
CA ASP A 471 -26.65 -13.84 11.66
C ASP A 471 -25.86 -14.50 12.80
N VAL A 472 -25.56 -13.72 13.84
CA VAL A 472 -24.70 -14.14 14.95
C VAL A 472 -25.17 -15.45 15.59
N PRO A 473 -26.48 -15.69 15.84
CA PRO A 473 -26.94 -16.98 16.36
C PRO A 473 -26.68 -18.17 15.43
N LYS A 474 -26.78 -18.00 14.10
CA LYS A 474 -26.47 -19.05 13.14
C LYS A 474 -24.97 -19.28 13.00
N ILE A 475 -24.19 -18.20 12.99
CA ILE A 475 -22.73 -18.24 13.00
C ILE A 475 -22.23 -19.02 14.21
N ASN A 476 -22.68 -18.67 15.42
CA ASN A 476 -22.22 -19.31 16.65
C ASN A 476 -22.53 -20.82 16.67
N ARG A 477 -23.70 -21.22 16.18
CA ARG A 477 -24.03 -22.65 16.00
C ARG A 477 -23.07 -23.34 15.03
N TRP A 478 -22.85 -22.73 13.86
CA TRP A 478 -21.92 -23.27 12.87
C TRP A 478 -20.48 -23.38 13.41
N VAL A 479 -20.00 -22.37 14.14
CA VAL A 479 -18.67 -22.36 14.79
C VAL A 479 -18.56 -23.51 15.81
N GLN A 480 -19.59 -23.73 16.62
CA GLN A 480 -19.63 -24.83 17.60
C GLN A 480 -19.62 -26.20 16.92
N ASP A 481 -20.45 -26.39 15.88
CA ASP A 481 -20.54 -27.62 15.09
C ASP A 481 -19.21 -27.95 14.38
N ASN A 482 -18.40 -26.94 14.08
CA ASN A 482 -17.10 -27.06 13.41
C ASN A 482 -15.91 -26.80 14.36
N SER A 483 -16.11 -26.95 15.67
CA SER A 483 -15.08 -26.71 16.67
C SER A 483 -13.89 -27.67 16.58
N ASN A 484 -14.10 -28.90 16.11
CA ASN A 484 -13.04 -29.90 15.97
C ASN A 484 -12.51 -30.01 14.55
N CYS A 485 -11.29 -29.51 14.34
CA CYS A 485 -10.59 -29.57 13.05
C CYS A 485 -9.64 -30.77 12.88
N GLY A 486 -9.55 -31.67 13.87
CA GLY A 486 -8.64 -32.82 13.81
C GLY A 486 -7.18 -32.44 13.57
N LYS A 487 -6.42 -33.37 12.97
CA LYS A 487 -5.01 -33.16 12.57
C LYS A 487 -4.92 -32.21 11.38
N ILE A 488 -3.81 -31.47 11.28
CA ILE A 488 -3.56 -30.58 10.15
C ILE A 488 -3.37 -31.41 8.88
N THR A 489 -4.17 -31.11 7.87
CA THR A 489 -4.01 -31.62 6.51
C THR A 489 -3.31 -30.53 5.71
N TRP A 490 -2.10 -30.82 5.24
CA TRP A 490 -1.38 -29.92 4.37
C TRP A 490 -1.89 -30.05 2.93
N PRO A 491 -1.96 -28.97 2.14
CA PRO A 491 -2.30 -29.05 0.73
C PRO A 491 -1.35 -30.03 0.01
N SER A 492 -1.87 -30.88 -0.86
CA SER A 492 -1.04 -31.72 -1.71
C SER A 492 -0.29 -30.84 -2.70
N VAL A 493 1.05 -30.81 -2.59
CA VAL A 493 1.90 -30.09 -3.53
C VAL A 493 2.04 -30.99 -4.76
N HIS A 494 1.39 -30.64 -5.86
CA HIS A 494 1.53 -31.33 -7.13
C HIS A 494 2.63 -30.64 -7.94
N ASN A 495 3.59 -31.43 -8.44
CA ASN A 495 4.63 -30.99 -9.38
C ASN A 495 4.03 -30.59 -10.73
#